data_AF-A0A9D9GEH0-F1
#
_entry.id   AF-A0A9D9GEH0-F1
#
_cell.length_a   1.000
_cell.length_b   1.000
_cell.length_c   1.000
_cell.angle_alpha   90.00
_cell.angle_beta   90.00
_cell.angle_gamma   90.00
#
_symmetry.space_group_name_H-M   'P 1'
#
loop_
_entity.id
_entity.type
_entity.pdbx_description
1 polymer ?
#
loop_
_entity_poly.entity_id
_entity_poly.type
_entity_poly.pdbx_seq_one_letter_code
_entity_poly.pdbx_strand_id
1 'polypeptide(L)'
;MWAMLINTALTMLVGLIITAIFNGAINVPKKKKAEDARRDEDWRLLKKGIQALLKNDLKVRYDYWLDQGYAPEDAREDLEAEYQIYHALGKNGVMDDRRNRFLAQPKEPQETEG
;
A
#
# COMPACT_ATOMS: atom_id res chain seq x y z
N MET A 1 -51.32 -32.82 27.99
CA MET A 1 -49.92 -32.54 28.34
C MET A 1 -48.95 -32.87 27.20
N TRP A 2 -48.89 -34.10 26.70
CA TRP A 2 -47.97 -34.50 25.62
C TRP A 2 -48.04 -33.66 24.32
N ALA A 3 -49.23 -33.32 23.84
CA ALA A 3 -49.39 -32.50 22.64
C ALA A 3 -48.87 -31.05 22.79
N MET A 4 -48.97 -30.48 23.99
CA MET A 4 -48.49 -29.12 24.28
C MET A 4 -46.95 -29.07 24.24
N LEU A 5 -46.30 -30.11 24.78
CA LEU A 5 -44.84 -30.25 24.76
C LEU A 5 -44.28 -30.35 23.34
N ILE A 6 -44.94 -31.11 22.46
CA ILE A 6 -44.54 -31.27 21.05
C ILE A 6 -44.66 -29.94 20.31
N ASN A 7 -45.75 -29.19 20.49
CA ASN A 7 -45.94 -27.92 19.80
C ASN A 7 -44.96 -26.84 20.28
N THR A 8 -44.67 -26.78 21.58
CA THR A 8 -43.66 -25.87 22.11
C THR A 8 -42.27 -26.19 21.54
N ALA A 9 -41.90 -27.46 21.46
CA ALA A 9 -40.62 -27.87 20.87
C ALA A 9 -40.52 -27.47 19.39
N LEU A 10 -41.61 -27.60 18.63
CA LEU A 10 -41.66 -27.21 17.21
C LEU A 10 -41.49 -25.70 17.03
N THR A 11 -42.18 -24.87 17.83
CA THR A 11 -42.05 -23.41 17.76
C THR A 11 -40.64 -22.91 18.11
N MET A 12 -39.97 -23.53 19.08
CA MET A 12 -38.59 -23.22 19.42
C MET A 12 -37.63 -23.55 18.26
N LEU A 13 -37.81 -24.70 17.60
CA LEU A 13 -37.01 -25.08 16.44
C LEU A 13 -37.15 -24.10 15.27
N VAL A 14 -38.38 -23.67 14.97
CA VAL A 14 -38.63 -22.68 13.91
C VAL A 14 -37.95 -21.35 14.22
N GLY A 15 -38.02 -20.88 15.48
CA GLY A 15 -37.34 -19.65 15.91
C GLY A 15 -35.81 -19.72 15.76
N LEU A 16 -35.20 -20.86 16.09
CA LEU A 16 -33.75 -21.08 15.93
C LEU A 16 -33.33 -21.07 14.46
N ILE A 17 -34.13 -21.68 13.58
CA ILE A 17 -33.86 -21.70 12.13
C ILE A 17 -33.94 -20.28 11.55
N ILE A 18 -35.00 -19.53 11.88
CA ILE A 18 -35.16 -18.13 11.42
C ILE A 18 -33.98 -17.28 11.90
N THR A 19 -33.56 -17.43 13.15
CA THR A 19 -32.43 -16.70 13.73
C THR A 19 -31.12 -17.03 13.00
N ALA A 20 -30.86 -18.31 12.70
CA ALA A 20 -29.67 -18.73 11.96
C ALA A 20 -29.64 -18.17 10.53
N ILE A 21 -30.77 -18.21 9.82
CA ILE A 21 -30.90 -17.66 8.47
C ILE A 21 -30.69 -16.14 8.49
N PHE A 22 -31.32 -15.43 9.41
CA PHE A 22 -31.21 -13.97 9.50
C PHE A 22 -29.79 -13.52 9.83
N ASN A 23 -29.10 -14.22 10.73
CA ASN A 23 -27.71 -13.95 11.09
C ASN A 23 -26.75 -14.24 9.92
N GLY A 24 -26.97 -15.34 9.19
CA GLY A 24 -26.20 -15.70 7.99
C GLY A 24 -26.41 -14.73 6.82
N ALA A 25 -27.65 -14.35 6.55
CA ALA A 25 -28.01 -13.51 5.42
C ALA A 25 -27.63 -12.03 5.61
N ILE A 26 -27.67 -11.51 6.84
CA ILE A 26 -27.51 -10.06 7.08
C ILE A 26 -26.19 -9.73 7.79
N ASN A 27 -25.78 -10.47 8.82
CA ASN A 27 -24.63 -10.09 9.64
C ASN A 27 -23.29 -10.52 9.04
N VAL A 28 -23.20 -11.69 8.42
CA VAL A 28 -21.96 -12.18 7.78
C VAL A 28 -21.49 -11.26 6.63
N PRO A 29 -22.33 -10.88 5.65
CA PRO A 29 -21.86 -10.01 4.56
C PRO A 29 -21.53 -8.59 5.02
N LYS A 30 -22.26 -8.04 6.02
CA LYS A 30 -21.94 -6.74 6.61
C LYS A 30 -20.57 -6.72 7.29
N LYS A 31 -20.25 -7.77 8.07
CA LYS A 31 -18.94 -7.92 8.72
C LYS A 31 -17.82 -8.02 7.69
N LYS A 32 -17.99 -8.87 6.66
CA LYS A 32 -17.00 -9.01 5.58
C LYS A 32 -16.74 -7.69 4.85
N LYS A 33 -17.79 -6.96 4.46
CA LYS A 33 -17.63 -5.66 3.79
C LYS A 33 -16.92 -4.62 4.66
N ALA A 34 -17.20 -4.59 5.96
CA ALA A 34 -16.53 -3.70 6.90
C ALA A 34 -15.05 -4.09 7.11
N GLU A 35 -14.76 -5.39 7.15
CA GLU A 35 -13.41 -5.92 7.24
C GLU A 35 -12.59 -5.62 5.97
N ASP A 36 -13.17 -5.86 4.78
CA ASP A 36 -12.54 -5.54 3.50
C ASP A 36 -12.26 -4.04 3.38
N ALA A 37 -13.20 -3.18 3.79
CA ALA A 37 -12.98 -1.73 3.80
C ALA A 37 -11.83 -1.31 4.74
N ARG A 38 -11.70 -1.96 5.90
CA ARG A 38 -10.56 -1.74 6.82
C ARG A 38 -9.25 -2.20 6.20
N ARG A 39 -9.24 -3.39 5.58
CA ARG A 39 -8.06 -3.92 4.89
C ARG A 39 -7.61 -3.01 3.74
N ASP A 40 -8.56 -2.46 2.99
CA ASP A 40 -8.28 -1.49 1.92
C ASP A 40 -7.69 -0.18 2.48
N GLU A 41 -8.20 0.29 3.61
CA GLU A 41 -7.68 1.48 4.30
C GLU A 41 -6.25 1.25 4.81
N ASP A 42 -6.02 0.14 5.52
CA ASP A 42 -4.69 -0.24 6.03
C ASP A 42 -3.70 -0.40 4.88
N TRP A 43 -4.12 -1.03 3.78
CA TRP A 43 -3.32 -1.19 2.58
C TRP A 43 -2.95 0.16 1.93
N ARG A 44 -3.89 1.11 1.91
CA ARG A 44 -3.65 2.47 1.42
C ARG A 44 -2.65 3.21 2.30
N LEU A 45 -2.76 3.08 3.63
CA LEU A 45 -1.83 3.68 4.57
C LEU A 45 -0.42 3.10 4.43
N LEU A 46 -0.31 1.78 4.28
CA LEU A 46 0.96 1.10 4.04
C LEU A 46 1.61 1.59 2.75
N LYS A 47 0.87 1.66 1.64
CA LYS A 47 1.37 2.21 0.37
C LYS A 47 1.91 3.63 0.52
N LYS A 48 1.18 4.50 1.21
CA LYS A 48 1.64 5.88 1.49
C LYS A 48 2.88 5.91 2.37
N GLY A 49 2.96 5.04 3.37
CA GLY A 49 4.12 4.91 4.23
C GLY A 49 5.37 4.49 3.46
N ILE A 50 5.26 3.43 2.64
CA ILE A 50 6.34 2.97 1.76
C ILE A 50 6.75 4.07 0.79
N GLN A 51 5.78 4.75 0.16
CA GLN A 51 6.07 5.87 -0.74
C GLN A 51 6.85 6.99 -0.04
N ALA A 52 6.52 7.33 1.21
CA ALA A 52 7.22 8.34 1.98
C ALA A 52 8.66 7.92 2.32
N LEU A 53 8.88 6.64 2.62
CA LEU A 53 10.21 6.08 2.88
C LEU A 53 11.09 6.13 1.63
N LEU A 54 10.60 5.64 0.49
CA LEU A 54 11.31 5.69 -0.80
C LEU A 54 11.61 7.13 -1.20
N LYS A 55 10.66 8.06 -1.00
CA LYS A 55 10.88 9.48 -1.23
C LYS A 55 12.07 10.02 -0.42
N ASN A 56 12.17 9.62 0.85
CA ASN A 56 13.26 10.07 1.70
C ASN A 56 14.61 9.50 1.24
N ASP A 57 14.66 8.21 0.91
CA ASP A 57 15.89 7.55 0.44
C ASP A 57 16.38 8.16 -0.89
N LEU A 58 15.48 8.25 -1.89
CA LEU A 58 15.76 8.91 -3.18
C LEU A 58 16.27 10.35 -2.98
N LYS A 59 15.65 11.12 -2.07
CA LYS A 59 16.11 12.49 -1.80
C LYS A 59 17.55 12.51 -1.31
N VAL A 60 17.88 11.68 -0.33
CA VAL A 60 19.23 11.64 0.27
C VAL A 60 20.25 11.23 -0.79
N ARG A 61 19.97 10.18 -1.56
CA ARG A 61 20.88 9.66 -2.57
C ARG A 61 21.03 10.59 -3.77
N TYR A 62 19.94 11.19 -4.27
CA TYR A 62 20.05 12.20 -5.33
C TYR A 62 20.88 13.38 -4.87
N ASP A 63 20.67 13.87 -3.65
CA ASP A 63 21.44 15.02 -3.14
C ASP A 63 22.93 14.67 -3.04
N TYR A 64 23.25 13.47 -2.57
CA TYR A 64 24.63 12.98 -2.53
C TYR A 64 25.31 13.02 -3.91
N TRP A 65 24.69 12.44 -4.95
CA TRP A 65 25.28 12.41 -6.29
C TRP A 65 25.27 13.77 -6.98
N LEU A 66 24.22 14.58 -6.75
CA LEU A 66 24.16 15.96 -7.21
C LEU A 66 25.34 16.77 -6.67
N ASP A 67 25.69 16.58 -5.39
CA ASP A 67 26.84 17.22 -4.76
C ASP A 67 28.18 16.67 -5.28
N GLN A 68 28.27 15.38 -5.65
CA GLN A 68 29.48 14.82 -6.27
C GLN A 68 29.74 15.34 -7.70
N GLY A 69 28.71 15.83 -8.39
CA GLY A 69 28.84 16.33 -9.75
C GLY A 69 28.93 15.25 -10.84
N TYR A 70 28.82 13.97 -10.48
CA TYR A 70 28.77 12.84 -11.41
C TYR A 70 27.80 11.75 -10.90
N ALA A 71 27.32 10.91 -11.81
CA ALA A 71 26.37 9.83 -11.54
C ALA A 71 26.84 8.54 -12.24
N PRO A 72 27.48 7.60 -11.51
CA PRO A 72 27.96 6.36 -12.08
C PRO A 72 26.79 5.46 -12.52
N GLU A 73 27.05 4.56 -13.46
CA GLU A 73 25.98 3.78 -14.13
C GLU A 73 25.20 2.89 -13.16
N ASP A 74 25.88 2.31 -12.17
CA ASP A 74 25.28 1.51 -11.10
C ASP A 74 24.29 2.32 -10.27
N ALA A 75 24.69 3.52 -9.82
CA ALA A 75 23.82 4.43 -9.10
C ALA A 75 22.62 4.86 -9.93
N ARG A 76 22.79 5.02 -11.25
CA ARG A 76 21.70 5.37 -12.16
C ARG A 76 20.67 4.26 -12.26
N GLU A 77 21.12 3.02 -12.43
CA GLU A 77 20.23 1.86 -12.51
C GLU A 77 19.45 1.66 -11.21
N ASP A 78 20.15 1.68 -10.07
CA ASP A 78 19.55 1.50 -8.74
C ASP A 78 18.50 2.58 -8.42
N LEU A 79 18.86 3.85 -8.61
CA LEU A 79 17.97 4.97 -8.32
C LEU A 79 16.80 5.07 -9.29
N GLU A 80 16.99 4.66 -10.55
CA GLU A 80 15.90 4.60 -11.51
C GLU A 80 14.89 3.52 -11.10
N ALA A 81 15.36 2.32 -10.76
CA ALA A 81 14.49 1.23 -10.31
C ALA A 81 13.67 1.62 -9.08
N GLU A 82 14.30 2.26 -8.10
CA GLU A 82 13.62 2.75 -6.90
C GLU A 82 12.62 3.87 -7.22
N TYR A 83 13.00 4.82 -8.06
CA TYR A 83 12.11 5.89 -8.52
C TYR A 83 10.86 5.35 -9.22
N GLN A 84 10.99 4.33 -10.07
CA GLN A 84 9.85 3.73 -10.77
C GLN A 84 8.83 3.16 -9.78
N ILE A 85 9.29 2.49 -8.72
CA ILE A 85 8.41 1.95 -7.66
C ILE A 85 7.75 3.11 -6.89
N TYR A 86 8.52 4.11 -6.49
CA TYR A 86 8.00 5.31 -5.83
C TYR A 86 6.91 6.00 -6.67
N HIS A 87 7.16 6.20 -7.97
CA HIS A 87 6.26 6.87 -8.89
C HIS A 87 4.99 6.04 -9.15
N ALA A 88 5.11 4.72 -9.20
CA ALA A 88 3.98 3.79 -9.33
C ALA A 88 3.08 3.78 -8.07
N LEU A 89 3.65 3.98 -6.88
CA LEU A 89 2.89 4.07 -5.62
C LEU A 89 2.06 5.36 -5.49
N GLY A 90 2.38 6.40 -6.27
CA GLY A 90 1.54 7.60 -6.38
C GLY A 90 2.21 8.73 -7.17
N LYS A 91 1.46 9.36 -8.08
CA LYS A 91 1.96 10.46 -8.92
C LYS A 91 1.76 11.81 -8.24
N ASN A 92 2.86 12.41 -7.79
CA ASN A 92 2.88 13.75 -7.19
C ASN A 92 4.00 14.65 -7.77
N GLY A 93 4.85 14.14 -8.66
CA GLY A 93 5.82 14.92 -9.43
C GLY A 93 6.99 15.51 -8.64
N VAL A 94 7.07 15.25 -7.33
CA VAL A 94 8.00 15.92 -6.42
C VAL A 94 9.46 15.53 -6.66
N MET A 95 9.72 14.30 -7.11
CA MET A 95 11.08 13.78 -7.33
C MET A 95 11.53 13.84 -8.79
N ASP A 96 10.63 14.14 -9.71
CA ASP A 96 10.87 14.09 -11.15
C ASP A 96 11.98 15.08 -11.57
N ASP A 97 12.00 16.29 -11.00
CA ASP A 97 13.05 17.28 -11.26
C ASP A 97 14.43 16.84 -10.76
N ARG A 98 14.51 16.32 -9.53
CA ARG A 98 15.77 15.83 -8.95
C ARG A 98 16.33 14.66 -9.74
N ARG A 99 15.47 13.72 -10.12
CA ARG A 99 15.82 12.60 -11.00
C ARG A 99 16.40 13.10 -12.33
N ASN A 100 15.73 14.03 -12.99
CA ASN A 100 16.18 14.52 -14.30
C ASN A 100 17.54 15.22 -14.19
N ARG A 101 17.75 16.01 -13.14
CA ARG A 101 19.04 16.65 -12.86
C ARG A 101 20.14 15.62 -12.59
N PHE A 102 19.85 14.59 -11.80
CA PHE A 102 20.77 13.49 -11.54
C PHE A 102 21.15 12.74 -12.82
N LEU A 103 20.17 12.38 -13.66
CA LEU A 103 20.42 11.67 -14.93
C LEU A 103 21.19 12.51 -15.97
N ALA A 104 21.15 13.84 -15.85
CA ALA A 104 21.90 14.78 -16.68
C ALA A 104 23.38 14.91 -16.26
N GLN A 105 23.77 14.36 -15.10
CA GLN A 105 25.17 14.42 -14.67
C GLN A 105 26.08 13.53 -15.55
N PRO A 106 27.36 13.90 -15.68
CA PRO A 106 28.39 13.05 -16.26
C PRO A 106 28.46 11.68 -15.58
N LYS A 107 28.84 10.64 -16.33
CA LYS A 107 28.96 9.27 -15.80
C LYS A 107 30.25 9.02 -15.04
N GLU A 108 31.27 9.81 -15.33
CA GLU A 108 32.60 9.70 -14.75
C GLU A 108 32.90 10.94 -13.90
N PRO A 109 33.65 10.80 -12.80
CA PRO A 109 34.16 11.95 -12.06
C PRO A 109 35.01 12.81 -12.98
N GLN A 110 34.83 14.14 -12.93
CA GLN A 110 35.76 15.01 -13.61
C GLN A 110 37.08 14.99 -12.83
N GLU A 111 38.13 14.48 -13.46
CA GLU A 111 39.48 14.56 -12.91
C GLU A 111 39.81 16.06 -12.74
N THR A 112 39.81 16.54 -11.51
CA THR A 112 40.38 17.85 -11.20
C THR A 112 41.87 17.77 -11.54
N GLU A 113 42.24 18.33 -12.69
CA GLU A 113 43.62 18.67 -13.03
C GLU A 113 44.20 19.47 -11.86
N GLY A 114 45.12 18.86 -11.12
CA GLY A 114 45.81 19.44 -9.96
C GLY A 114 47.03 20.27 -10.35
#